data_AF-A0A1I7ATQ8-F1
#
_entry.id   AF-A0A1I7ATQ8-F1
#
_cell.length_a   1.000
_cell.length_b   1.000
_cell.length_c   1.000
_cell.angle_alpha   90.00
_cell.angle_beta   90.00
_cell.angle_gamma   90.00
#
_symmetry.space_group_name_H-M   'P 1'
#
loop_
_entity.id
_entity.type
_entity.pdbx_description
1 polymer ?
#
loop_
_entity_poly.entity_id
_entity_poly.type
_entity_poly.pdbx_seq_one_letter_code
_entity_poly.pdbx_strand_id
1 'polypeptide(L)' 'MTRTVKAFMDKTDKLRYLFGPADRNDPEAPVIHRHDDFEHASEDDLAGFEVETDTQGHHYAVRKTDLGNEEV' A
#
# COMPACT_ATOMS: atom_id res chain seq x y z
N MET A 1 -21.19 -26.04 26.64
CA MET A 1 -20.10 -25.14 27.09
C MET A 1 -19.99 -25.21 28.61
N THR A 2 -18.78 -25.29 29.15
CA THR A 2 -18.53 -25.29 30.60
C THR A 2 -18.77 -23.90 31.20
N ARG A 3 -19.25 -23.83 32.45
CA ARG A 3 -19.59 -22.57 33.16
C ARG A 3 -18.43 -21.56 33.16
N THR A 4 -17.20 -22.05 33.25
CA THR A 4 -15.98 -21.24 33.22
C THR A 4 -15.79 -20.52 31.89
N VAL A 5 -16.06 -21.19 30.77
CA VAL A 5 -15.96 -20.60 29.42
C VAL A 5 -17.02 -19.52 29.23
N LYS A 6 -18.25 -19.76 29.68
CA LYS A 6 -19.32 -18.75 29.64
C LYS A 6 -18.95 -17.50 30.44
N ALA A 7 -18.47 -17.68 31.67
CA ALA A 7 -18.06 -16.57 32.53
C ALA A 7 -16.87 -15.78 31.97
N PHE A 8 -15.94 -16.46 31.29
CA PHE A 8 -14.84 -15.80 30.58
C PHE A 8 -15.38 -14.96 29.42
N MET A 9 -16.21 -15.55 28.54
CA MET A 9 -16.83 -14.86 27.42
C MET A 9 -17.61 -13.63 27.86
N ASP A 10 -18.48 -13.75 28.88
CA ASP A 10 -19.28 -12.63 29.41
C ASP A 10 -18.41 -11.48 29.96
N LYS A 11 -17.22 -11.78 30.48
CA LYS A 11 -16.28 -10.76 30.96
C LYS A 11 -15.56 -10.07 29.82
N THR A 12 -15.02 -10.83 28.87
CA THR A 12 -14.35 -10.27 27.68
C THR A 12 -15.30 -9.48 26.81
N ASP A 13 -16.58 -9.85 26.83
CA ASP A 13 -17.62 -9.21 26.07
C ASP A 13 -17.81 -7.72 26.38
N LYS A 14 -17.53 -7.31 27.63
CA LYS A 14 -17.60 -5.90 28.05
C LYS A 14 -16.48 -5.04 27.46
N LEU A 15 -15.39 -5.64 26.99
CA LEU A 15 -14.31 -4.92 26.33
C LEU A 15 -14.77 -4.29 25.01
N ARG A 16 -15.86 -4.80 24.42
CA ARG A 16 -16.47 -4.26 23.20
C ARG A 16 -16.89 -2.78 23.32
N TYR A 17 -17.17 -2.30 24.53
CA TYR A 17 -17.54 -0.91 24.76
C TYR A 17 -16.35 0.06 24.71
N LEU A 18 -15.12 -0.42 24.91
CA LEU A 18 -13.90 0.37 24.83
C LEU A 18 -13.22 0.23 23.46
N PHE A 19 -13.13 -1.02 22.96
CA PHE A 19 -12.40 -1.34 21.72
C PHE A 19 -13.32 -1.47 20.49
N GLY A 20 -14.63 -1.31 20.66
CA GLY A 20 -15.62 -1.60 19.62
C GLY A 20 -15.86 -3.10 19.41
N PRO A 21 -16.76 -3.47 18.48
CA PRO A 21 -17.04 -4.86 18.12
C PRO A 21 -15.77 -5.63 17.70
N ALA A 22 -15.76 -6.95 17.85
CA ALA A 22 -14.65 -7.77 17.36
C ALA A 22 -14.59 -7.78 15.81
N ASP A 23 -15.76 -7.80 15.14
CA ASP A 23 -15.88 -7.77 13.68
C ASP A 23 -15.81 -6.33 13.11
N ARG A 24 -14.85 -5.53 13.59
CA ARG A 24 -14.70 -4.14 13.11
C ARG A 24 -14.15 -4.03 11.71
N ASN A 25 -13.37 -5.02 11.29
CA ASN A 25 -12.68 -5.01 10.01
C ASN A 25 -13.13 -6.23 9.23
N ASP A 26 -13.51 -6.02 7.98
CA ASP A 26 -13.66 -7.10 7.01
C ASP A 26 -12.25 -7.59 6.64
N PRO A 27 -11.86 -8.83 6.99
CA PRO A 27 -10.53 -9.35 6.68
C PRO A 27 -10.29 -9.50 5.16
N GLU A 28 -11.37 -9.51 4.37
CA GLU A 28 -11.29 -9.56 2.91
C GLU A 28 -11.26 -8.16 2.28
N ALA A 29 -11.44 -7.09 3.07
CA ALA A 29 -11.34 -5.74 2.55
C ALA A 29 -9.87 -5.38 2.22
N PRO A 30 -9.63 -4.66 1.12
CA PRO A 30 -8.29 -4.25 0.74
C PRO A 30 -7.69 -3.31 1.79
N VAL A 31 -6.40 -3.50 2.09
CA VAL A 31 -5.64 -2.61 2.95
C VAL A 31 -5.30 -1.35 2.14
N ILE A 32 -5.95 -0.23 2.47
CA ILE A 32 -5.67 1.08 1.85
C ILE A 32 -4.63 1.81 2.72
N HIS A 33 -3.44 2.08 2.20
CA HIS A 33 -2.47 2.92 2.88
C HIS A 33 -2.73 4.39 2.56
N ARG A 34 -2.40 5.26 3.51
CA ARG A 34 -2.59 6.71 3.38
C ARG A 34 -1.85 7.32 2.17
N HIS A 35 -0.88 6.61 1.60
CA HIS A 35 -0.02 7.12 0.55
C HIS A 35 -0.27 6.45 -0.80
N ASP A 36 -1.23 5.52 -0.90
CA ASP A 36 -1.54 4.80 -2.14
C ASP A 36 -1.77 5.76 -3.31
N ASP A 37 -2.57 6.82 -3.11
CA ASP A 37 -2.85 7.82 -4.16
C ASP A 37 -1.58 8.54 -4.64
N PHE A 38 -0.67 8.86 -3.73
CA PHE A 38 0.58 9.56 -4.05
C PHE A 38 1.62 8.63 -4.68
N GLU A 39 1.68 7.38 -4.21
CA GLU A 39 2.55 6.35 -4.76
C GLU A 39 2.12 6.03 -6.20
N HIS A 40 0.81 5.84 -6.43
CA HIS A 40 0.29 5.57 -7.76
C HIS A 40 0.52 6.73 -8.73
N ALA A 41 0.25 7.97 -8.31
CA ALA A 41 0.56 9.15 -9.13
C ALA A 41 2.05 9.26 -9.48
N SER A 42 2.93 8.91 -8.53
CA SER A 42 4.37 8.91 -8.76
C SER A 42 4.80 7.81 -9.73
N GLU A 43 4.20 6.62 -9.65
CA GLU A 43 4.44 5.53 -10.59
C GLU A 43 4.01 5.91 -12.02
N ASP A 44 2.84 6.52 -12.17
CA ASP A 44 2.35 7.00 -13.46
C ASP A 44 3.28 8.06 -14.06
N ASP A 45 3.75 9.01 -13.26
CA ASP A 45 4.71 10.03 -13.68
C ASP A 45 6.06 9.39 -14.10
N LEU A 46 6.53 8.39 -13.36
CA LEU A 46 7.79 7.69 -13.62
C LEU A 46 7.72 6.73 -14.82
N ALA A 47 6.54 6.21 -15.18
CA ALA A 47 6.37 5.29 -16.30
C ALA A 47 6.81 5.89 -17.66
N GLY A 48 6.83 7.22 -17.77
CA GLY A 48 7.31 7.96 -18.93
C GLY A 48 8.83 8.03 -19.08
N PHE A 49 9.61 7.55 -18.11
CA PHE A 49 11.06 7.60 -18.11
C PHE A 49 11.70 6.23 -18.35
N GLU A 50 12.93 6.26 -18.85
CA GLU A 50 13.84 5.13 -18.98
C GLU A 50 15.16 5.49 -18.29
N VAL A 51 15.82 4.49 -17.69
CA VAL A 51 17.12 4.70 -17.04
C VAL A 51 18.22 4.34 -18.02
N GLU A 52 19.02 5.33 -18.39
CA GLU A 52 20.22 5.14 -19.19
C GLU A 52 21.46 5.13 -18.32
N THR A 53 22.51 4.47 -18.83
CA THR A 53 23.82 4.40 -18.18
C THR A 53 24.88 4.83 -19.17
N ASP A 54 25.67 5.85 -18.82
CA ASP A 54 26.77 6.28 -19.67
C ASP A 54 28.00 5.36 -19.56
N THR A 55 29.02 5.64 -20.37
CA THR A 55 30.27 4.89 -20.39
C THR A 55 31.12 5.04 -19.12
N GLN A 56 30.79 6.02 -18.26
CA GLN A 56 31.43 6.26 -16.96
C GLN A 56 30.67 5.58 -15.81
N GLY A 57 29.49 4.99 -16.09
CA GLY A 57 28.64 4.31 -15.13
C GLY A 57 27.65 5.23 -14.40
N HIS A 58 27.39 6.43 -14.90
CA HIS A 58 26.38 7.32 -14.33
C HIS A 58 24.99 6.95 -14.83
N HIS A 59 24.01 6.91 -13.92
CA HIS A 59 22.62 6.59 -14.22
C HIS A 59 21.76 7.85 -14.25
N TYR A 60 20.98 8.02 -15.32
CA TYR A 60 20.10 9.16 -15.47
C TYR A 60 18.75 8.73 -16.05
N ALA A 61 17.70 9.45 -15.67
CA ALA A 61 16.35 9.23 -16.17
C ALA A 61 16.15 10.08 -17.43
N VAL A 62 15.83 9.43 -18.54
CA VAL A 62 15.52 10.07 -19.83
C VAL A 62 14.03 9.88 -20.11
N ARG A 63 13.35 10.91 -20.65
CA ARG A 63 11.96 10.74 -21.07
C ARG A 63 11.93 9.92 -22.36
N LYS A 64 11.04 8.94 -22.42
CA LYS A 64 10.85 8.11 -23.62
C LYS A 64 10.49 8.92 -24.88
N THR A 65 9.89 10.10 -24.71
CA THR A 65 9.58 11.03 -25.81
C THR A 65 10.81 11.62 -26.47
N ASP A 66 11.90 11.74 -25.73
CA ASP A 66 13.10 12.45 -26.19
C ASP A 66 13.99 11.49 -27.01
N LEU A 67 14.00 10.20 -26.65
CA LEU A 67 14.72 9.13 -27.35
C LEU A 67 14.33 8.98 -28.84
N GLY A 68 13.05 9.17 -29.17
CA GLY A 68 12.56 9.06 -30.56
C GLY A 68 12.94 10.24 -31.46
N ASN A 69 13.47 11.33 -30.90
CA ASN A 69 13.80 12.55 -31.65
C ASN A 69 15.31 12.72 -31.90
N GLU A 70 16.16 11.87 -31.29
CA GLU A 70 17.61 11.90 -31.44
C GLU A 70 18.13 10.90 -32.50
N GLU A 71 17.25 10.07 -33.08
CA GLU A 71 17.56 9.18 -34.21
C GLU A 71 17.35 9.91 -35.56
N VAL A 72 18.13 10.98 -35.83
CA VAL A 72 18.24 11.67 -37.13
C VAL A 72 19.65 12.15 -37.43
#